data_AF-A0A2C5PBY3-F1
#
_entry.id   AF-A0A2C5PBY3-F1
#
_cell.length_a   1.000
_cell.length_b   1.000
_cell.length_c   1.000
_cell.angle_alpha   90.00
_cell.angle_beta   90.00
_cell.angle_gamma   90.00
#
_symmetry.space_group_name_H-M   'P 1'
#
loop_
_entity.id
_entity.type
_entity.pdbx_description
1 polymer ?
#
loop_
_entity_poly.entity_id
_entity_poly.type
_entity_poly.pdbx_seq_one_letter_code
_entity_poly.pdbx_strand_id
1 'polypeptide(L)'
;MFSKQKIFIFVFLVGLIVSIFPMHSAYATTSNMPTREDVRINDIDGNPIVFGKKYILYTDRYDRNNKFGLSYERFGRTHYPIAYKTQNYYGTHKIRKGNIDYYGTPVIFSHLDSRSGSNGPSPGGGRLITNNDRVSMYMPAINKYIKAPNRGFISFTSNQRDASYMTVEKTGSNKLRLQTGSADFYYDRMGQPTDWHNANQQNSYYNVKTYFVLQPSDLAGSDANKYWGESWRFPSWNYYFVPVEN
;
A
#
# COMPACT_ATOMS: atom_id res chain seq x y z
N MET A 1 72.94 -37.04 7.36
CA MET A 1 71.80 -37.53 6.54
C MET A 1 70.53 -37.44 7.36
N PHE A 2 69.46 -36.88 6.76
CA PHE A 2 68.13 -36.61 7.32
C PHE A 2 68.07 -35.69 8.56
N SER A 3 67.34 -34.58 8.63
CA SER A 3 66.67 -33.66 7.70
C SER A 3 66.14 -32.53 8.62
N LYS A 4 66.86 -31.42 8.78
CA LYS A 4 66.46 -30.27 9.62
C LYS A 4 65.42 -29.35 8.95
N GLN A 5 64.50 -29.90 8.15
CA GLN A 5 63.56 -29.12 7.32
C GLN A 5 62.08 -29.39 7.60
N LYS A 6 61.73 -30.19 8.62
CA LYS A 6 60.32 -30.59 8.87
C LYS A 6 59.75 -30.20 10.24
N ILE A 7 60.50 -29.50 11.09
CA ILE A 7 60.04 -29.15 12.46
C ILE A 7 59.54 -27.70 12.56
N PHE A 8 59.85 -26.83 11.59
CA PHE A 8 59.41 -25.42 11.62
C PHE A 8 58.02 -25.15 11.05
N ILE A 9 57.37 -26.12 10.40
CA ILE A 9 56.03 -25.95 9.80
C ILE A 9 54.92 -26.29 10.81
N PHE A 10 55.21 -27.12 11.81
CA PHE A 10 54.17 -27.63 12.71
C PHE A 10 53.77 -26.64 13.83
N VAL A 11 54.60 -25.63 14.13
CA VAL A 11 54.28 -24.61 15.14
C VAL A 11 53.58 -23.39 14.53
N PHE A 12 53.72 -23.14 13.23
CA PHE A 12 53.03 -22.03 12.55
C PHE A 12 51.56 -22.34 12.19
N LEU A 13 51.19 -23.63 12.12
CA LEU A 13 49.84 -24.07 11.73
C LEU A 13 48.85 -24.22 12.89
N VAL A 14 49.32 -24.18 14.15
CA VAL A 14 48.43 -24.25 15.34
C VAL A 14 48.21 -22.87 15.97
N GLY A 15 49.09 -21.90 15.70
CA GLY A 15 48.93 -20.49 16.11
C GLY A 15 48.08 -19.63 15.15
N LEU A 16 47.72 -20.16 13.97
CA LEU A 16 46.96 -19.46 12.93
C LEU A 16 45.56 -20.05 12.71
N ILE A 17 44.93 -20.60 13.76
CA ILE A 17 43.48 -20.88 13.79
C ILE A 17 42.90 -20.33 15.12
N VAL A 18 43.39 -19.16 15.53
CA VAL A 18 42.76 -18.33 16.57
C VAL A 18 42.82 -16.89 16.07
N SER A 19 41.90 -16.50 15.18
CA SER A 19 41.50 -15.10 14.89
C SER A 19 40.90 -14.86 13.48
N ILE A 20 40.07 -15.75 12.94
CA ILE A 20 39.10 -15.34 11.90
C ILE A 20 37.77 -16.05 12.10
N PHE A 21 37.23 -15.97 13.31
CA PHE A 21 35.78 -15.90 13.43
C PHE A 21 35.45 -14.42 13.26
N PRO A 22 34.73 -14.01 12.20
CA PRO A 22 33.94 -12.81 12.38
C PRO A 22 32.99 -13.14 13.53
N MET A 23 33.04 -12.35 14.61
CA MET A 23 31.92 -12.21 15.54
C MET A 23 30.75 -11.59 14.75
N HIS A 24 30.20 -12.33 13.79
CA HIS A 24 28.77 -12.31 13.59
C HIS A 24 28.26 -13.00 14.83
N SER A 25 27.72 -12.23 15.77
CA SER A 25 26.58 -12.70 16.53
C SER A 25 25.54 -13.12 15.50
N ALA A 26 25.65 -14.38 15.04
CA ALA A 26 24.52 -15.12 14.56
C ALA A 26 23.61 -15.27 15.78
N TYR A 27 22.87 -14.21 16.09
CA TYR A 27 21.54 -14.40 16.61
C TYR A 27 20.91 -15.37 15.64
N ALA A 28 20.78 -16.61 16.09
CA ALA A 28 19.93 -17.59 15.49
C ALA A 28 18.63 -16.86 15.17
N THR A 29 18.46 -16.56 13.87
CA THR A 29 17.23 -15.99 13.36
C THR A 29 16.20 -17.02 13.75
N THR A 30 15.44 -16.70 14.79
CA THR A 30 14.32 -17.51 15.24
C THR A 30 13.55 -17.79 13.96
N SER A 31 13.46 -19.06 13.55
CA SER A 31 13.06 -19.49 12.20
C SER A 31 11.62 -19.12 11.81
N ASN A 32 10.98 -18.28 12.62
CA ASN A 32 9.63 -17.77 12.46
C ASN A 32 9.54 -16.23 12.58
N MET A 33 10.64 -15.50 12.76
CA MET A 33 10.62 -14.04 12.64
C MET A 33 10.82 -13.65 11.18
N PRO A 34 9.88 -12.91 10.56
CA PRO A 34 10.04 -12.47 9.19
C PRO A 34 11.31 -11.61 9.08
N THR A 35 12.13 -11.92 8.09
CA THR A 35 13.34 -11.14 7.81
C THR A 35 12.95 -9.72 7.41
N ARG A 36 13.92 -8.78 7.47
CA ARG A 36 13.69 -7.40 7.04
C ARG A 36 13.14 -7.30 5.61
N GLU A 37 13.57 -8.20 4.72
CA GLU A 37 13.07 -8.29 3.34
C GLU A 37 11.65 -8.86 3.26
N ASP A 38 11.24 -9.72 4.20
CA ASP A 38 9.87 -10.24 4.25
C ASP A 38 8.84 -9.15 4.62
N VAL A 39 9.27 -8.14 5.38
CA VAL A 39 8.41 -7.07 5.91
C VAL A 39 8.38 -5.82 5.01
N ARG A 40 9.44 -5.61 4.22
CA ARG A 40 9.61 -4.45 3.35
C ARG A 40 8.70 -4.53 2.12
N ILE A 41 8.07 -3.40 1.78
CA ILE A 41 7.29 -3.26 0.55
C ILE A 41 8.05 -2.36 -0.39
N ASN A 42 8.18 -2.78 -1.64
CA ASN A 42 8.94 -2.08 -2.67
C ASN A 42 8.02 -1.38 -3.69
N ASP A 43 8.54 -0.32 -4.30
CA ASP A 43 8.00 0.23 -5.54
C ASP A 43 8.36 -0.66 -6.74
N ILE A 44 7.91 -0.27 -7.93
CA ILE A 44 8.18 -1.04 -9.16
C ILE A 44 9.66 -1.10 -9.54
N ASP A 45 10.48 -0.18 -9.02
CA ASP A 45 11.93 -0.11 -9.29
C ASP A 45 12.73 -0.94 -8.26
N GLY A 46 12.05 -1.60 -7.31
CA GLY A 46 12.67 -2.42 -6.26
C GLY A 46 13.14 -1.62 -5.03
N ASN A 47 12.91 -0.30 -5.02
CA ASN A 47 13.24 0.55 -3.88
C ASN A 47 12.15 0.45 -2.82
N PRO A 48 12.45 0.59 -1.52
CA PRO A 48 11.41 0.54 -0.51
C PRO A 48 10.48 1.74 -0.66
N ILE A 49 9.18 1.51 -0.48
CA ILE A 49 8.24 2.63 -0.30
C ILE A 49 8.46 3.27 1.07
N VAL A 50 8.46 4.59 1.10
CA VAL A 50 8.66 5.44 2.28
C VAL A 50 7.53 6.45 2.44
N PHE A 51 7.28 6.89 3.66
CA PHE A 51 6.38 8.01 3.94
C PHE A 51 6.86 9.30 3.26
N GLY A 52 5.95 10.26 3.06
CA GLY A 52 6.30 11.60 2.53
C GLY A 52 6.67 11.66 1.04
N LYS A 53 7.07 10.54 0.42
CA LYS A 53 7.38 10.47 -1.00
C LYS A 53 6.11 10.34 -1.85
N LYS A 54 6.14 10.94 -3.04
CA LYS A 54 5.06 10.89 -4.02
C LYS A 54 5.14 9.60 -4.85
N TYR A 55 4.00 8.95 -5.01
CA TYR A 55 3.85 7.78 -5.88
C TYR A 55 2.59 7.90 -6.73
N ILE A 56 2.60 7.29 -7.91
CA ILE A 56 1.34 6.88 -8.56
C ILE A 56 0.96 5.53 -7.98
N LEU A 57 -0.22 5.47 -7.37
CA LEU A 57 -0.81 4.23 -6.88
C LEU A 57 -1.67 3.60 -7.97
N TYR A 58 -1.31 2.42 -8.47
CA TYR A 58 -2.04 1.77 -9.57
C TYR A 58 -2.40 0.32 -9.26
N THR A 59 -3.33 -0.22 -10.05
CA THR A 59 -3.74 -1.64 -9.99
C THR A 59 -3.33 -2.34 -11.28
N ASP A 60 -3.20 -3.66 -11.27
CA ASP A 60 -2.75 -4.46 -12.42
C ASP A 60 -3.80 -4.60 -13.55
N ARG A 61 -4.91 -3.86 -13.47
CA ARG A 61 -5.99 -3.94 -14.44
C ARG A 61 -5.70 -3.12 -15.71
N TYR A 62 -5.68 -3.85 -16.83
CA TYR A 62 -5.70 -3.39 -18.22
C TYR A 62 -4.42 -2.75 -18.78
N ASP A 63 -4.33 -2.91 -20.11
CA ASP A 63 -3.27 -2.59 -21.07
C ASP A 63 -1.85 -3.09 -20.70
N ARG A 64 -1.19 -3.79 -21.63
CA ARG A 64 0.20 -4.23 -21.46
C ARG A 64 1.14 -3.04 -21.33
N ASN A 65 0.82 -1.93 -21.99
CA ASN A 65 1.70 -0.78 -22.13
C ASN A 65 1.22 0.45 -21.35
N ASN A 66 0.01 0.43 -20.80
CA ASN A 66 -0.56 1.55 -20.07
C ASN A 66 -1.07 1.08 -18.70
N LYS A 67 -0.75 1.82 -17.63
CA LYS A 67 -1.22 1.55 -16.28
C LYS A 67 -1.98 2.76 -15.75
N PHE A 68 -3.20 2.51 -15.28
CA PHE A 68 -4.08 3.56 -14.77
C PHE A 68 -4.16 3.50 -13.25
N GLY A 69 -3.65 4.54 -12.64
CA GLY A 69 -3.61 4.75 -11.22
C GLY A 69 -4.73 5.63 -10.70
N LEU A 70 -4.69 5.82 -9.39
CA LEU A 70 -5.63 6.63 -8.65
C LEU A 70 -5.63 8.07 -9.16
N SER A 71 -6.81 8.63 -9.30
CA SER A 71 -7.07 10.04 -9.55
C SER A 71 -8.30 10.45 -8.74
N TYR A 72 -8.91 11.58 -9.11
CA TYR A 72 -10.07 12.09 -8.42
C TYR A 72 -11.06 12.71 -9.41
N GLU A 73 -12.33 12.68 -9.05
CA GLU A 73 -13.36 13.49 -9.67
C GLU A 73 -14.12 14.29 -8.62
N ARG A 74 -14.64 15.45 -9.03
CA ARG A 74 -15.44 16.31 -8.18
C ARG A 74 -16.90 16.17 -8.58
N PHE A 75 -17.75 15.79 -7.62
CA PHE A 75 -19.20 15.86 -7.76
C PHE A 75 -19.77 16.79 -6.69
N GLY A 76 -20.39 17.88 -7.12
CA GLY A 76 -20.79 18.97 -6.22
C GLY A 76 -19.59 19.58 -5.48
N ARG A 77 -19.58 19.48 -4.15
CA ARG A 77 -18.49 19.97 -3.28
C ARG A 77 -17.53 18.86 -2.83
N THR A 78 -17.84 17.61 -3.13
CA THR A 78 -17.09 16.43 -2.68
C THR A 78 -16.17 15.94 -3.79
N HIS A 79 -14.97 15.50 -3.41
CA HIS A 79 -14.06 14.83 -4.34
C HIS A 79 -14.07 13.33 -4.00
N TYR A 80 -14.04 12.50 -5.02
CA TYR A 80 -14.09 11.05 -4.91
C TYR A 80 -12.85 10.44 -5.55
N PRO A 81 -12.18 9.48 -4.89
CA PRO A 81 -11.13 8.69 -5.51
C PRO A 81 -11.69 7.87 -6.67
N ILE A 82 -11.03 7.92 -7.81
CA ILE A 82 -11.39 7.15 -8.99
C ILE A 82 -10.14 6.57 -9.66
N ALA A 83 -10.31 5.61 -10.56
CA ALA A 83 -9.32 5.29 -11.57
C ALA A 83 -9.98 5.16 -12.93
N TYR A 84 -9.38 5.75 -13.95
CA TYR A 84 -9.86 5.63 -15.32
C TYR A 84 -9.50 4.27 -15.91
N LYS A 85 -10.33 3.75 -16.82
CA LYS A 85 -10.07 2.50 -17.55
C LYS A 85 -9.31 2.71 -18.85
N THR A 86 -9.24 3.95 -19.33
CA THR A 86 -8.67 4.30 -20.63
C THR A 86 -7.83 5.56 -20.53
N GLN A 87 -6.93 5.73 -21.50
CA GLN A 87 -6.03 6.88 -21.60
C GLN A 87 -6.75 8.19 -21.84
N ASN A 88 -7.93 8.18 -22.47
CA ASN A 88 -8.56 9.40 -23.00
C ASN A 88 -9.08 10.38 -21.93
N TYR A 89 -9.06 10.03 -20.64
CA TYR A 89 -9.72 10.78 -19.57
C TYR A 89 -8.77 11.21 -18.44
N TYR A 90 -7.58 11.68 -18.81
CA TYR A 90 -6.39 11.81 -17.96
C TYR A 90 -6.56 12.31 -16.51
N GLY A 91 -6.02 11.50 -15.59
CA GLY A 91 -5.47 11.95 -14.31
C GLY A 91 -4.26 12.86 -14.51
N THR A 92 -3.93 13.67 -13.51
CA THR A 92 -3.07 14.87 -13.64
C THR A 92 -1.58 14.61 -13.90
N HIS A 93 -1.12 13.36 -14.04
CA HIS A 93 0.31 13.05 -14.21
C HIS A 93 0.52 11.78 -15.05
N LYS A 94 1.60 11.79 -15.86
CA LYS A 94 2.08 10.68 -16.70
C LYS A 94 3.57 10.46 -16.42
N ILE A 95 3.97 9.23 -16.16
CA ILE A 95 5.38 8.81 -16.08
C ILE A 95 5.59 7.62 -17.02
N ARG A 96 6.71 7.60 -17.74
CA ARG A 96 7.12 6.45 -18.54
C ARG A 96 8.28 5.72 -17.86
N LYS A 97 8.18 4.40 -17.69
CA LYS A 97 9.29 3.54 -17.28
C LYS A 97 9.40 2.39 -18.29
N GLY A 98 10.49 2.37 -19.05
CA GLY A 98 10.64 1.47 -20.21
C GLY A 98 9.54 1.70 -21.26
N ASN A 99 8.79 0.63 -21.57
CA ASN A 99 7.69 0.64 -22.54
C ASN A 99 6.31 0.81 -21.90
N ILE A 100 6.25 1.10 -20.60
CA ILE A 100 4.99 1.24 -19.86
C ILE A 100 4.80 2.71 -19.49
N ASP A 101 3.65 3.26 -19.87
CA ASP A 101 3.17 4.56 -19.43
C ASP A 101 2.26 4.38 -18.20
N TYR A 102 2.56 5.09 -17.12
CA TYR A 102 1.81 5.10 -15.87
C TYR A 102 1.08 6.44 -15.74
N TYR A 103 -0.24 6.38 -15.65
CA TYR A 103 -1.14 7.51 -15.52
C TYR A 103 -1.73 7.56 -14.12
N GLY A 104 -1.90 8.75 -13.56
CA GLY A 104 -2.58 8.90 -12.28
C GLY A 104 -2.22 10.22 -11.61
N THR A 105 -2.87 10.53 -10.51
CA THR A 105 -2.53 11.68 -9.68
C THR A 105 -1.59 11.22 -8.58
N PRO A 106 -0.43 11.89 -8.38
CA PRO A 106 0.49 11.55 -7.31
C PRO A 106 -0.20 11.56 -5.94
N VAL A 107 0.09 10.55 -5.13
CA VAL A 107 -0.33 10.44 -3.74
C VAL A 107 0.87 10.32 -2.82
N ILE A 108 0.69 10.72 -1.58
CA ILE A 108 1.69 10.60 -0.51
C ILE A 108 1.08 9.77 0.60
N PHE A 109 1.78 8.73 1.04
CA PHE A 109 1.47 8.09 2.32
C PHE A 109 2.09 8.92 3.43
N SER A 110 1.27 9.30 4.40
CA SER A 110 1.63 10.22 5.48
C SER A 110 1.13 9.73 6.83
N HIS A 111 1.81 10.14 7.88
CA HIS A 111 1.23 10.19 9.21
C HIS A 111 0.37 11.48 9.31
N LEU A 112 -0.83 11.39 9.87
CA LEU A 112 -1.59 12.57 10.27
C LEU A 112 -1.00 13.02 11.60
N ASP A 113 0.11 13.74 11.56
CA ASP A 113 0.74 14.25 12.77
C ASP A 113 0.01 15.53 13.20
N SER A 114 -0.96 15.36 14.10
CA SER A 114 -1.83 16.45 14.59
C SER A 114 -1.12 17.51 15.43
N ARG A 115 0.21 17.38 15.62
CA ARG A 115 1.04 18.29 16.41
C ARG A 115 1.65 19.44 15.62
N SER A 116 1.66 19.39 14.28
CA SER A 116 2.11 20.54 13.48
C SER A 116 0.88 21.18 12.82
N GLY A 117 0.65 22.48 13.07
CA GLY A 117 -0.33 23.28 12.34
C GLY A 117 0.05 23.53 10.87
N SER A 118 0.68 22.55 10.21
CA SER A 118 1.07 22.62 8.81
C SER A 118 0.04 21.92 7.91
N ASN A 119 -0.31 22.59 6.82
CA ASN A 119 -1.28 22.13 5.82
C ASN A 119 -0.64 21.08 4.88
N GLY A 120 -0.27 19.91 5.41
CA GLY A 120 0.13 18.76 4.60
C GLY A 120 1.19 17.87 5.26
N PRO A 121 1.47 16.69 4.69
CA PRO A 121 2.55 15.83 5.16
C PRO A 121 3.89 16.57 5.08
N SER A 122 4.67 16.56 6.15
CA SER A 122 6.06 17.07 6.11
C SER A 122 6.86 16.22 5.10
N PRO A 123 7.54 16.82 4.09
CA PRO A 123 8.33 16.10 3.10
C PRO A 123 9.52 15.30 3.67
N GLY A 124 9.82 15.44 4.97
CA GLY A 124 11.00 14.84 5.62
C GLY A 124 10.84 13.38 6.10
N GLY A 125 9.77 12.68 5.72
CA GLY A 125 9.43 11.37 6.30
C GLY A 125 10.09 10.15 5.65
N GLY A 126 11.41 10.04 5.61
CA GLY A 126 12.14 8.89 5.01
C GLY A 126 11.96 7.52 5.70
N ARG A 127 10.93 7.34 6.53
CA ARG A 127 10.64 6.06 7.19
C ARG A 127 10.06 5.08 6.17
N LEU A 128 10.58 3.86 6.19
CA LEU A 128 10.05 2.74 5.42
C LEU A 128 8.59 2.46 5.80
N ILE A 129 7.78 2.09 4.80
CA ILE A 129 6.42 1.60 4.99
C ILE A 129 6.47 0.08 5.00
N THR A 130 5.98 -0.52 6.08
CA THR A 130 6.00 -1.96 6.29
C THR A 130 4.59 -2.56 6.40
N ASN A 131 4.49 -3.88 6.39
CA ASN A 131 3.25 -4.56 6.72
C ASN A 131 2.70 -4.10 8.09
N ASN A 132 1.38 -3.97 8.20
CA ASN A 132 0.64 -3.46 9.36
C ASN A 132 0.85 -1.99 9.72
N ASP A 133 1.60 -1.21 8.93
CA ASP A 133 1.70 0.23 9.16
C ASP A 133 0.33 0.90 8.94
N ARG A 134 0.05 1.92 9.76
CA ARG A 134 -1.10 2.80 9.56
C ARG A 134 -0.70 3.99 8.70
N VAL A 135 -1.35 4.13 7.55
CA VAL A 135 -1.07 5.19 6.57
C VAL A 135 -2.32 6.01 6.32
N SER A 136 -2.16 7.33 6.23
CA SER A 136 -3.17 8.17 5.58
C SER A 136 -2.69 8.52 4.18
N MET A 137 -3.61 8.54 3.22
CA MET A 137 -3.30 8.84 1.82
C MET A 137 -3.68 10.29 1.53
N TYR A 138 -2.67 11.11 1.25
CA TYR A 138 -2.80 12.51 0.88
C TYR A 138 -2.65 12.68 -0.63
N MET A 139 -3.49 13.50 -1.23
CA MET A 139 -3.44 13.84 -2.65
C MET A 139 -3.11 15.33 -2.81
N PRO A 140 -1.83 15.68 -3.08
CA PRO A 140 -1.38 17.07 -3.15
C PRO A 140 -2.13 17.92 -4.18
N ALA A 141 -2.54 17.33 -5.31
CA ALA A 141 -3.22 18.06 -6.40
C ALA A 141 -4.52 18.76 -5.96
N ILE A 142 -5.17 18.25 -4.91
CA ILE A 142 -6.41 18.83 -4.36
C ILE A 142 -6.27 19.24 -2.89
N ASN A 143 -5.07 19.09 -2.31
CA ASN A 143 -4.78 19.32 -0.90
C ASN A 143 -5.81 18.64 0.03
N LYS A 144 -6.04 17.33 -0.17
CA LYS A 144 -6.98 16.54 0.63
C LYS A 144 -6.47 15.15 0.95
N TYR A 145 -7.02 14.59 2.00
CA TYR A 145 -6.78 13.22 2.45
C TYR A 145 -7.96 12.33 2.12
N ILE A 146 -7.73 11.02 1.99
CA ILE A 146 -8.79 10.03 1.92
C ILE A 146 -9.58 10.02 3.24
N LYS A 147 -10.92 10.09 3.12
CA LYS A 147 -11.91 9.81 4.16
C LYS A 147 -12.64 8.52 3.75
N ALA A 148 -12.22 7.42 4.36
CA ALA A 148 -12.75 6.08 4.13
C ALA A 148 -13.62 5.65 5.32
N PRO A 149 -14.92 5.35 5.13
CA PRO A 149 -15.73 4.66 6.14
C PRO A 149 -15.32 3.19 6.24
N ASN A 150 -15.84 2.45 7.22
CA ASN A 150 -15.61 1.01 7.30
C ASN A 150 -16.34 0.23 6.18
N ARG A 151 -17.37 0.82 5.54
CA ARG A 151 -18.13 0.22 4.44
C ARG A 151 -18.73 1.32 3.54
N GLY A 152 -18.69 1.13 2.22
CA GLY A 152 -19.32 2.02 1.23
C GLY A 152 -18.37 3.04 0.61
N PHE A 153 -18.93 4.07 -0.04
CA PHE A 153 -18.16 5.04 -0.82
C PHE A 153 -17.10 5.81 -0.01
N ILE A 154 -15.93 5.95 -0.62
CA ILE A 154 -14.81 6.72 -0.09
C ILE A 154 -14.84 8.11 -0.72
N SER A 155 -14.40 9.11 0.04
CA SER A 155 -14.30 10.49 -0.42
C SER A 155 -12.96 11.10 -0.01
N PHE A 156 -12.72 12.33 -0.43
CA PHE A 156 -11.63 13.15 0.07
C PHE A 156 -12.12 14.23 1.05
N THR A 157 -11.30 14.55 2.03
CA THR A 157 -11.53 15.61 3.01
C THR A 157 -10.33 16.54 3.12
N SER A 158 -10.56 17.85 3.25
CA SER A 158 -9.52 18.82 3.61
C SER A 158 -9.32 18.90 5.14
N ASN A 159 -10.26 18.36 5.93
CA ASN A 159 -10.13 18.30 7.38
C ASN A 159 -9.30 17.08 7.76
N GLN A 160 -8.08 17.30 8.25
CA GLN A 160 -7.17 16.25 8.71
C GLN A 160 -7.76 15.38 9.83
N ARG A 161 -8.70 15.91 10.64
CA ARG A 161 -9.36 15.14 11.69
C ARG A 161 -10.34 14.09 11.16
N ASP A 162 -10.87 14.32 9.95
CA ASP A 162 -11.77 13.39 9.27
C ASP A 162 -11.01 12.44 8.33
N ALA A 163 -9.69 12.60 8.21
CA ALA A 163 -8.87 11.76 7.35
C ALA A 163 -8.71 10.37 7.97
N SER A 164 -8.84 9.34 7.15
CA SER A 164 -8.75 7.96 7.60
C SER A 164 -7.31 7.48 7.64
N TYR A 165 -7.04 6.59 8.60
CA TYR A 165 -5.87 5.72 8.61
C TYR A 165 -6.27 4.35 8.08
N MET A 166 -5.59 3.91 7.03
CA MET A 166 -5.69 2.55 6.50
C MET A 166 -4.51 1.72 6.98
N THR A 167 -4.75 0.44 7.28
CA THR A 167 -3.69 -0.49 7.66
C THR A 167 -3.13 -1.15 6.40
N VAL A 168 -1.82 -1.10 6.24
CA VAL A 168 -1.11 -1.75 5.13
C VAL A 168 -1.11 -3.26 5.32
N GLU A 169 -1.57 -3.99 4.31
CA GLU A 169 -1.47 -5.45 4.23
C GLU A 169 -0.57 -5.82 3.06
N LYS A 170 0.65 -6.30 3.33
CA LYS A 170 1.60 -6.75 2.30
C LYS A 170 1.11 -8.06 1.69
N THR A 171 0.95 -8.08 0.38
CA THR A 171 0.50 -9.26 -0.38
C THR A 171 1.56 -9.78 -1.37
N GLY A 172 2.68 -9.06 -1.50
CA GLY A 172 3.83 -9.42 -2.33
C GLY A 172 5.00 -8.49 -2.06
N SER A 173 6.12 -8.66 -2.77
CA SER A 173 7.30 -7.79 -2.61
C SER A 173 7.03 -6.34 -3.01
N ASN A 174 6.20 -6.12 -4.03
CA ASN A 174 5.83 -4.80 -4.54
C ASN A 174 4.31 -4.57 -4.58
N LYS A 175 3.57 -5.32 -3.74
CA LYS A 175 2.10 -5.35 -3.73
C LYS A 175 1.59 -5.22 -2.31
N LEU A 176 0.57 -4.38 -2.14
CA LEU A 176 -0.16 -4.28 -0.89
C LEU A 176 -1.65 -4.08 -1.10
N ARG A 177 -2.42 -4.31 -0.03
CA ARG A 177 -3.79 -3.87 0.14
C ARG A 177 -3.85 -2.85 1.27
N LEU A 178 -4.88 -2.03 1.27
CA LEU A 178 -5.11 -1.02 2.30
C LEU A 178 -6.41 -1.36 3.02
N GLN A 179 -6.32 -1.90 4.23
CA GLN A 179 -7.48 -2.18 5.06
C GLN A 179 -8.06 -0.86 5.59
N THR A 180 -9.33 -0.60 5.30
CA THR A 180 -10.06 0.61 5.74
C THR A 180 -10.68 0.44 7.12
N GLY A 181 -10.94 -0.79 7.55
CA GLY A 181 -11.50 -1.09 8.87
C GLY A 181 -12.10 -2.49 8.92
N SER A 182 -13.18 -2.63 9.70
CA SER A 182 -14.04 -3.81 9.73
C SER A 182 -15.50 -3.38 9.75
N ALA A 183 -16.37 -4.17 9.11
CA ALA A 183 -17.81 -3.92 9.08
C ALA A 183 -18.60 -5.22 9.07
N ASP A 184 -19.86 -5.11 9.51
CA ASP A 184 -20.84 -6.17 9.36
C ASP A 184 -21.56 -6.06 8.00
N PHE A 185 -21.96 -7.20 7.46
CA PHE A 185 -22.72 -7.33 6.23
C PHE A 185 -23.91 -8.23 6.52
N TYR A 186 -25.07 -7.61 6.71
CA TYR A 186 -26.29 -8.29 7.09
C TYR A 186 -27.05 -8.75 5.85
N TYR A 187 -27.47 -10.01 5.89
CA TYR A 187 -28.33 -10.62 4.89
C TYR A 187 -29.52 -11.28 5.56
N ASP A 188 -30.69 -11.17 4.93
CA ASP A 188 -31.91 -11.80 5.43
C ASP A 188 -31.89 -13.32 5.16
N ARG A 189 -32.99 -14.01 5.47
CA ARG A 189 -33.11 -15.46 5.23
C ARG A 189 -33.05 -15.86 3.76
N MET A 190 -33.36 -14.94 2.84
CA MET A 190 -33.32 -15.15 1.39
C MET A 190 -31.95 -14.77 0.79
N GLY A 191 -31.00 -14.33 1.62
CA GLY A 191 -29.67 -13.91 1.18
C GLY A 191 -29.64 -12.51 0.57
N GLN A 192 -30.67 -11.69 0.79
CA GLN A 192 -30.71 -10.31 0.31
C GLN A 192 -30.09 -9.36 1.35
N PRO A 193 -29.37 -8.31 0.92
CA PRO A 193 -28.86 -7.29 1.83
C PRO A 193 -29.98 -6.69 2.68
N THR A 194 -29.75 -6.55 3.98
CA THR A 194 -30.76 -6.02 4.91
C THR A 194 -30.12 -5.20 6.03
N ASP A 195 -30.95 -4.60 6.89
CA ASP A 195 -30.53 -4.01 8.17
C ASP A 195 -30.43 -5.06 9.28
N TRP A 196 -29.70 -4.70 10.34
CA TRP A 196 -29.39 -5.58 11.47
C TRP A 196 -30.62 -6.21 12.13
N HIS A 197 -31.76 -5.51 12.12
CA HIS A 197 -33.03 -5.97 12.70
C HIS A 197 -33.59 -7.23 12.02
N ASN A 198 -33.36 -7.40 10.72
CA ASN A 198 -33.87 -8.54 9.93
C ASN A 198 -32.76 -9.52 9.55
N ALA A 199 -31.55 -9.32 10.09
CA ALA A 199 -30.37 -10.10 9.75
C ALA A 199 -30.57 -11.56 10.18
N ASN A 200 -30.40 -12.48 9.23
CA ASN A 200 -30.24 -13.89 9.55
C ASN A 200 -28.75 -14.16 9.83
N GLN A 201 -28.44 -14.70 11.01
CA GLN A 201 -27.06 -14.91 11.44
C GLN A 201 -26.28 -15.88 10.55
N GLN A 202 -26.93 -16.87 9.94
CA GLN A 202 -26.28 -17.87 9.08
C GLN A 202 -25.88 -17.30 7.72
N ASN A 203 -26.62 -16.29 7.23
CA ASN A 203 -26.34 -15.61 5.97
C ASN A 203 -25.50 -14.33 6.13
N SER A 204 -25.41 -13.82 7.37
CA SER A 204 -24.72 -12.56 7.68
C SER A 204 -23.25 -12.77 8.02
N TYR A 205 -22.44 -11.76 7.75
CA TYR A 205 -21.00 -11.77 8.03
C TYR A 205 -20.65 -10.63 8.98
N TYR A 206 -20.02 -10.95 10.09
CA TYR A 206 -19.75 -10.00 11.17
C TYR A 206 -18.25 -9.71 11.29
N ASN A 207 -17.91 -8.46 11.62
CA ASN A 207 -16.55 -7.98 11.83
C ASN A 207 -15.58 -8.33 10.69
N VAL A 208 -16.06 -8.24 9.45
CA VAL A 208 -15.27 -8.58 8.26
C VAL A 208 -14.35 -7.41 7.93
N LYS A 209 -13.06 -7.70 7.69
CA LYS A 209 -12.12 -6.70 7.21
C LYS A 209 -12.60 -6.09 5.91
N THR A 210 -12.49 -4.77 5.79
CA THR A 210 -12.78 -4.04 4.56
C THR A 210 -11.53 -3.35 4.04
N TYR A 211 -11.49 -3.13 2.74
CA TYR A 211 -10.34 -2.65 2.01
C TYR A 211 -10.72 -1.49 1.10
N PHE A 212 -9.78 -0.57 0.90
CA PHE A 212 -9.84 0.44 -0.15
C PHE A 212 -9.79 -0.28 -1.49
N VAL A 213 -10.91 -0.32 -2.21
CA VAL A 213 -11.03 -0.93 -3.53
C VAL A 213 -11.48 0.09 -4.55
N LEU A 214 -11.13 -0.15 -5.80
CA LEU A 214 -11.62 0.60 -6.95
C LEU A 214 -12.55 -0.32 -7.74
N GLN A 215 -13.85 -0.01 -7.82
CA GLN A 215 -14.83 -0.87 -8.46
C GLN A 215 -15.80 -0.11 -9.38
N PRO A 216 -16.40 -0.77 -10.39
CA PRO A 216 -17.46 -0.16 -11.17
C PRO A 216 -18.57 0.29 -10.23
N SER A 217 -19.22 1.41 -10.55
CA SER A 217 -20.46 1.77 -9.89
C SER A 217 -21.61 1.17 -10.68
N ASP A 218 -22.55 0.53 -9.99
CA ASP A 218 -23.79 0.04 -10.60
C ASP A 218 -24.90 1.12 -10.56
N LEU A 219 -24.57 2.34 -10.10
CA LEU A 219 -25.51 3.45 -10.09
C LEU A 219 -25.84 3.89 -11.53
N ALA A 220 -27.12 4.09 -11.80
CA ALA A 220 -27.59 4.61 -13.09
C ALA A 220 -26.92 5.95 -13.40
N GLY A 221 -26.37 6.08 -14.62
CA GLY A 221 -25.64 7.28 -15.06
C GLY A 221 -24.19 7.35 -14.59
N SER A 222 -23.68 6.34 -13.88
CA SER A 222 -22.24 6.26 -13.58
C SER A 222 -21.44 5.93 -14.84
N ASP A 223 -20.25 6.54 -14.95
CA ASP A 223 -19.39 6.36 -16.11
C ASP A 223 -18.73 4.98 -16.08
N ALA A 224 -19.12 4.13 -17.05
CA ALA A 224 -18.59 2.79 -17.22
C ALA A 224 -17.08 2.76 -17.51
N ASN A 225 -16.46 3.89 -17.86
CA ASN A 225 -15.02 4.00 -18.10
C ASN A 225 -14.21 4.30 -16.82
N LYS A 226 -14.85 4.26 -15.64
CA LYS A 226 -14.21 4.56 -14.36
C LYS A 226 -14.44 3.47 -13.32
N TYR A 227 -13.53 3.44 -12.36
CA TYR A 227 -13.69 2.77 -11.09
C TYR A 227 -13.80 3.82 -10.00
N TRP A 228 -14.66 3.58 -9.02
CA TRP A 228 -14.90 4.44 -7.87
C TRP A 228 -14.31 3.80 -6.62
N GLY A 229 -13.75 4.63 -5.75
CA GLY A 229 -13.16 4.17 -4.50
C GLY A 229 -14.22 3.85 -3.45
N GLU A 230 -14.13 2.64 -2.90
CA GLU A 230 -15.05 2.11 -1.89
C GLU A 230 -14.32 1.31 -0.83
N SER A 231 -14.92 1.25 0.36
CA SER A 231 -14.52 0.34 1.43
C SER A 231 -15.34 -0.93 1.32
N TRP A 232 -14.70 -2.03 0.91
CA TRP A 232 -15.40 -3.29 0.63
C TRP A 232 -14.68 -4.51 1.19
N ARG A 233 -15.44 -5.57 1.52
CA ARG A 233 -14.90 -6.80 2.14
C ARG A 233 -14.09 -7.69 1.21
N PHE A 234 -14.32 -7.56 -0.10
CA PHE A 234 -13.61 -8.35 -1.10
C PHE A 234 -12.53 -7.47 -1.73
N PRO A 235 -11.26 -7.63 -1.33
CA PRO A 235 -10.18 -6.88 -1.96
C PRO A 235 -10.06 -7.35 -3.41
N SER A 236 -10.59 -6.55 -4.33
CA SER A 236 -10.60 -6.89 -5.75
C SER A 236 -9.22 -6.73 -6.40
N TRP A 237 -8.29 -6.01 -5.76
CA TRP A 237 -6.97 -5.70 -6.35
C TRP A 237 -5.87 -5.60 -5.30
N ASN A 238 -4.63 -5.70 -5.78
CA ASN A 238 -3.47 -5.17 -5.07
C ASN A 238 -3.07 -3.82 -5.68
N TYR A 239 -2.45 -2.99 -4.85
CA TYR A 239 -1.86 -1.73 -5.28
C TYR A 239 -0.35 -1.84 -5.41
N TYR A 240 0.14 -1.15 -6.43
CA TYR A 240 1.53 -1.03 -6.81
C TYR A 240 1.91 0.45 -6.83
N PHE A 241 3.20 0.74 -6.68
CA PHE A 241 3.72 2.09 -6.50
C PHE A 241 4.72 2.42 -7.59
N VAL A 242 4.47 3.50 -8.31
CA VAL A 242 5.45 4.09 -9.24
C VAL A 242 6.02 5.32 -8.56
N PRO A 243 7.34 5.40 -8.33
CA PRO A 243 7.92 6.60 -7.75
C PRO A 243 7.74 7.76 -8.73
N VAL A 244 7.27 8.89 -8.19
CA VAL A 244 7.25 10.16 -8.92
C VAL A 244 8.56 10.86 -8.59
N GLU A 245 9.38 11.14 -9.61
CA GLU A 245 10.61 11.89 -9.44
C GLU A 245 10.28 13.30 -8.92
N ASN A 246 11.14 13.83 -8.05
CA ASN A 246 11.07 15.21 -7.58
C ASN A 246 11.82 16.13 -8.53
#